data_AF-A0A381RGZ0-F1
#
_entry.id   AF-A0A381RGZ0-F1
#
_cell.length_a   1.000
_cell.length_b   1.000
_cell.length_c   1.000
_cell.angle_alpha   90.00
_cell.angle_beta   90.00
_cell.angle_gamma   90.00
#
_symmetry.space_group_name_H-M   'P 1'
#
loop_
_entity.id
_entity.type
_entity.pdbx_description
1 polymer ?
#
loop_
_entity_poly.entity_id
_entity_poly.type
_entity_poly.pdbx_seq_one_letter_code
_entity_poly.pdbx_strand_id
1 'polypeptide(L)'
;MSKKRDHPFRKKWGQNFLADRNLLDKIVRTIDPKKSDSILEIGPGEGALTELIYPIVKEMVAIEIDPMLIEHLKNRESLKGLNIVHGDVLLQDIENLPVKNLVRVIGNIPYNITSPIIFWLIEQLHFWDDAFIMMQKEVAERLSAVVGTKAYGRFTVVTGAYLNMEYCFTIPPDVFIPKPKVDSAIIRFTKKENPLISDEKYMRFNKLVSAAFSQRRKMLRNTLKGWDIHPDLQEQINFNRRPETLTIEEFVTLV
;
A
#
# COMPACT_ATOMS: atom_id res chain seq x y z
N MET A 1 -9.07 0.24 -32.89
CA MET A 1 -10.49 -0.08 -32.61
C MET A 1 -10.66 -0.25 -31.11
N SER A 2 -11.37 0.67 -30.45
CA SER A 2 -11.65 0.58 -29.02
C SER A 2 -12.57 -0.63 -28.80
N LYS A 3 -12.08 -1.68 -28.12
CA LYS A 3 -12.94 -2.76 -27.63
C LYS A 3 -13.98 -2.10 -26.73
N LYS A 4 -15.28 -2.26 -27.06
CA LYS A 4 -16.38 -1.91 -26.16
C LYS A 4 -16.11 -2.61 -24.83
N ARG A 5 -15.96 -1.85 -23.74
CA ARG A 5 -15.86 -2.40 -22.40
C ARG A 5 -17.26 -2.73 -21.92
N ASP A 6 -17.48 -3.99 -21.59
CA ASP A 6 -18.76 -4.50 -21.06
C ASP A 6 -18.93 -4.25 -19.55
N HIS A 7 -17.92 -3.69 -18.88
CA HIS A 7 -17.95 -3.37 -17.45
C HIS A 7 -18.22 -1.87 -17.18
N PRO A 8 -19.29 -1.51 -16.44
CA PRO A 8 -19.54 -0.13 -16.04
C PRO A 8 -18.66 0.28 -14.85
N PHE A 9 -17.95 1.40 -14.98
CA PHE A 9 -17.08 1.93 -13.93
C PHE A 9 -17.82 2.17 -12.61
N ARG A 10 -17.37 1.52 -11.53
CA ARG A 10 -17.97 1.69 -10.21
C ARG A 10 -17.22 2.78 -9.45
N LYS A 11 -17.73 4.02 -9.50
CA LYS A 11 -17.14 5.17 -8.77
C LYS A 11 -16.84 4.88 -7.30
N LYS A 12 -17.68 4.07 -6.62
CA LYS A 12 -17.48 3.67 -5.22
C LYS A 12 -16.17 2.93 -4.95
N TRP A 13 -15.58 2.30 -5.96
CA TRP A 13 -14.37 1.48 -5.84
C TRP A 13 -13.14 2.15 -6.47
N GLY A 14 -13.25 3.41 -6.92
CA GLY A 14 -12.09 4.18 -7.39
C GLY A 14 -11.34 3.55 -8.56
N GLN A 15 -12.02 2.78 -9.41
CA GLN A 15 -11.43 2.01 -10.50
C GLN A 15 -10.81 2.95 -11.57
N ASN A 16 -9.50 2.82 -11.79
CA ASN A 16 -8.77 3.38 -12.94
C ASN A 16 -7.98 2.25 -13.59
N PHE A 17 -8.40 1.78 -14.77
CA PHE A 17 -7.77 0.61 -15.40
C PHE A 17 -6.59 1.01 -16.28
N LEU A 18 -5.49 0.28 -16.16
CA LEU A 18 -4.34 0.39 -17.06
C LEU A 18 -4.74 -0.05 -18.47
N ALA A 19 -4.52 0.80 -19.47
CA ALA A 19 -4.89 0.52 -20.86
C ALA A 19 -3.70 0.59 -21.84
N ASP A 20 -2.56 1.16 -21.42
CA ASP A 20 -1.38 1.30 -22.26
C ASP A 20 -0.45 0.08 -22.16
N ARG A 21 -0.12 -0.52 -23.31
CA ARG A 21 0.69 -1.74 -23.36
C ARG A 21 2.15 -1.50 -22.97
N ASN A 22 2.74 -0.39 -23.41
CA ASN A 22 4.14 -0.08 -23.11
C ASN A 22 4.35 0.13 -21.61
N LEU A 23 3.38 0.77 -20.94
CA LEU A 23 3.37 0.91 -19.49
C LEU A 23 3.25 -0.44 -18.80
N LEU A 24 2.34 -1.31 -19.23
CA LEU A 24 2.21 -2.66 -18.66
C LEU A 24 3.53 -3.43 -18.77
N ASP A 25 4.16 -3.43 -19.95
CA ASP A 25 5.46 -4.08 -20.15
C ASP A 25 6.57 -3.46 -19.27
N LYS A 26 6.55 -2.13 -19.08
CA LYS A 26 7.47 -1.44 -18.16
C LYS A 26 7.23 -1.84 -16.70
N ILE A 27 5.97 -1.93 -16.26
CA ILE A 27 5.61 -2.38 -14.91
C ILE A 27 6.11 -3.80 -14.68
N VAL A 28 5.84 -4.72 -15.62
CA VAL A 28 6.30 -6.13 -15.53
C VAL A 28 7.82 -6.21 -15.45
N ARG A 29 8.55 -5.43 -16.27
CA ARG A 29 10.03 -5.36 -16.18
C ARG A 29 10.54 -4.81 -14.85
N THR A 30 9.79 -3.92 -14.23
CA THR A 30 10.15 -3.32 -12.93
C THR A 30 9.88 -4.29 -11.77
N ILE A 31 8.77 -5.02 -11.85
CA ILE A 31 8.44 -6.11 -10.91
C ILE A 31 9.44 -7.26 -11.07
N ASP A 32 9.90 -7.53 -12.29
CA ASP A 32 10.84 -8.59 -12.64
C ASP A 32 10.42 -9.97 -12.08
N PRO A 33 9.20 -10.47 -12.43
CA PRO A 33 8.67 -11.71 -11.88
C PRO A 33 9.52 -12.91 -12.31
N LYS A 34 9.78 -13.82 -11.36
CA LYS A 34 10.54 -15.05 -11.56
C LYS A 34 9.65 -16.28 -11.45
N LYS A 35 10.10 -17.38 -12.05
CA LYS A 35 9.43 -18.69 -11.99
C LYS A 35 9.30 -19.27 -10.58
N SER A 36 10.09 -18.78 -9.63
CA SER A 36 10.04 -19.15 -8.22
C SER A 36 9.03 -18.34 -7.40
N ASP A 37 8.56 -17.21 -7.92
CA ASP A 37 7.80 -16.24 -7.14
C ASP A 37 6.38 -16.74 -6.87
N SER A 38 5.88 -16.39 -5.70
CA SER A 38 4.46 -16.44 -5.34
C SER A 38 3.94 -15.00 -5.33
N ILE A 39 2.89 -14.71 -6.09
CA ILE A 39 2.36 -13.34 -6.23
C ILE A 39 0.98 -13.21 -5.58
N LEU A 40 0.79 -12.14 -4.81
CA LEU A 40 -0.53 -11.66 -4.43
C LEU A 40 -0.84 -10.37 -5.19
N GLU A 41 -1.85 -10.39 -6.04
CA GLU A 41 -2.37 -9.18 -6.71
C GLU A 41 -3.61 -8.64 -5.99
N ILE A 42 -3.53 -7.38 -5.56
CA ILE A 42 -4.64 -6.65 -4.96
C ILE A 42 -5.33 -5.83 -6.05
N GLY A 43 -6.61 -6.12 -6.31
CA GLY A 43 -7.39 -5.41 -7.31
C GLY A 43 -6.90 -5.64 -8.74
N PRO A 44 -6.93 -6.89 -9.25
CA PRO A 44 -6.51 -7.23 -10.62
C PRO A 44 -7.28 -6.47 -11.70
N GLY A 45 -8.48 -5.95 -11.39
CA GLY A 45 -9.26 -5.18 -12.33
C GLY A 45 -9.73 -6.03 -13.51
N GLU A 46 -9.52 -5.54 -14.73
CA GLU A 46 -9.78 -6.30 -15.96
C GLU A 46 -8.72 -7.39 -16.25
N GLY A 47 -7.69 -7.53 -15.41
CA GLY A 47 -6.64 -8.55 -15.53
C GLY A 47 -5.40 -8.12 -16.32
N ALA A 48 -5.21 -6.81 -16.54
CA ALA A 48 -4.19 -6.29 -17.45
C ALA A 48 -2.75 -6.64 -17.05
N LEU A 49 -2.44 -6.62 -15.74
CA LEU A 49 -1.15 -7.08 -15.21
C LEU A 49 -1.17 -8.59 -14.95
N THR A 50 -2.29 -9.09 -14.42
CA THR A 50 -2.52 -10.51 -14.13
C THR A 50 -2.14 -11.41 -15.29
N GLU A 51 -2.61 -11.11 -16.51
CA GLU A 51 -2.33 -11.90 -17.72
C GLU A 51 -0.87 -11.95 -18.12
N LEU A 52 -0.07 -10.96 -17.72
CA LEU A 52 1.34 -10.88 -18.06
C LEU A 52 2.22 -11.58 -17.04
N ILE A 53 1.80 -11.60 -15.78
CA ILE A 53 2.59 -12.13 -14.67
C ILE A 53 2.23 -13.58 -14.39
N TYR A 54 0.95 -13.95 -14.42
CA TYR A 54 0.47 -15.29 -14.08
C TYR A 54 1.19 -16.43 -14.84
N PRO A 55 1.46 -16.33 -16.16
CA PRO A 55 2.14 -17.40 -16.89
C PRO A 55 3.63 -17.57 -16.55
N ILE A 56 4.23 -16.63 -15.82
CA ILE A 56 5.66 -16.58 -15.53
C ILE A 56 5.98 -17.20 -14.16
N VAL A 57 5.09 -17.01 -13.18
CA VAL A 57 5.34 -17.26 -11.76
C VAL A 57 4.91 -18.64 -11.32
N LYS A 58 5.34 -19.07 -10.12
CA LYS A 58 5.02 -20.40 -9.58
C LYS A 58 3.54 -20.51 -9.21
N GLU A 59 3.03 -19.50 -8.54
CA GLU A 59 1.64 -19.40 -8.10
C GLU A 59 1.25 -17.93 -8.01
N MET A 60 -0.04 -17.65 -8.22
CA MET A 60 -0.59 -16.32 -8.11
C MET A 60 -1.99 -16.39 -7.52
N VAL A 61 -2.27 -15.49 -6.59
CA VAL A 61 -3.60 -15.26 -6.05
C VAL A 61 -3.99 -13.81 -6.30
N ALA A 62 -5.23 -13.58 -6.68
CA ALA A 62 -5.79 -12.25 -6.88
C ALA A 62 -6.97 -12.01 -5.94
N ILE A 63 -7.00 -10.87 -5.26
CA ILE A 63 -8.13 -10.44 -4.43
C ILE A 63 -8.88 -9.34 -5.17
N GLU A 64 -10.17 -9.55 -5.45
CA GLU A 64 -11.03 -8.59 -6.11
C GLU A 64 -12.36 -8.43 -5.35
N ILE A 65 -12.84 -7.19 -5.25
CA ILE A 65 -14.08 -6.84 -4.55
C ILE A 65 -15.27 -6.73 -5.51
N ASP A 66 -15.01 -6.49 -6.80
CA ASP A 66 -16.05 -6.35 -7.81
C ASP A 66 -16.45 -7.72 -8.40
N PRO A 67 -17.67 -8.23 -8.10
CA PRO A 67 -18.11 -9.52 -8.60
C PRO A 67 -18.19 -9.59 -10.13
N MET A 68 -18.39 -8.47 -10.84
CA MET A 68 -18.39 -8.48 -12.30
C MET A 68 -16.98 -8.69 -12.88
N LEU A 69 -15.97 -8.11 -12.23
CA LEU A 69 -14.57 -8.30 -12.64
C LEU A 69 -14.09 -9.71 -12.31
N ILE A 70 -14.53 -10.27 -11.18
CA ILE A 70 -14.27 -11.68 -10.83
C ILE A 70 -14.79 -12.62 -11.92
N GLU A 71 -16.06 -12.48 -12.32
CA GLU A 71 -16.62 -13.32 -13.38
C GLU A 71 -15.92 -13.10 -14.71
N HIS A 72 -15.56 -11.85 -15.03
CA HIS A 72 -14.75 -11.54 -16.21
C HIS A 72 -13.38 -12.24 -16.19
N LEU A 73 -12.65 -12.22 -15.06
CA LEU A 73 -11.36 -12.87 -14.90
C LEU A 73 -11.46 -14.39 -15.00
N LYS A 74 -12.47 -15.01 -14.36
CA LYS A 74 -12.71 -16.46 -14.43
C LYS A 74 -12.99 -16.96 -15.86
N ASN A 75 -13.63 -16.13 -16.68
CA ASN A 75 -13.97 -16.45 -18.06
C ASN A 75 -12.78 -16.28 -19.03
N ARG A 76 -11.62 -15.81 -18.56
CA ARG A 76 -10.43 -15.68 -19.41
C ARG A 76 -9.63 -16.97 -19.44
N GLU A 77 -9.53 -17.58 -20.62
CA GLU A 77 -8.75 -18.83 -20.78
C GLU A 77 -7.27 -18.66 -20.40
N SER A 78 -6.70 -17.47 -20.62
CA SER A 78 -5.33 -17.10 -20.21
C SER A 78 -5.11 -17.15 -18.69
N LEU A 79 -6.18 -17.07 -17.89
CA LEU A 79 -6.16 -17.05 -16.43
C LEU A 79 -6.75 -18.32 -15.83
N LYS A 80 -6.91 -19.38 -16.62
CA LYS A 80 -7.42 -20.65 -16.14
C LYS A 80 -6.53 -21.20 -15.02
N GLY A 81 -7.16 -21.58 -13.91
CA GLY A 81 -6.47 -22.05 -12.71
C GLY A 81 -5.95 -20.96 -11.78
N LEU A 82 -6.12 -19.67 -12.13
CA LEU A 82 -5.79 -18.57 -11.22
C LEU A 82 -6.69 -18.64 -9.98
N ASN A 83 -6.09 -18.53 -8.79
CA ASN A 83 -6.84 -18.42 -7.55
C ASN A 83 -7.39 -16.99 -7.42
N ILE A 84 -8.71 -16.84 -7.51
CA ILE A 84 -9.39 -15.54 -7.36
C ILE A 84 -10.21 -15.56 -6.08
N VAL A 85 -9.85 -14.70 -5.13
CA VAL A 85 -10.55 -14.52 -3.87
C VAL A 85 -11.50 -13.33 -3.99
N HIS A 86 -12.78 -13.57 -3.75
CA HIS A 86 -13.79 -12.52 -3.70
C HIS A 86 -13.80 -11.87 -2.31
N GLY A 87 -13.41 -10.60 -2.22
CA GLY A 87 -13.46 -9.89 -0.94
C GLY A 87 -12.78 -8.54 -0.95
N ASP A 88 -13.00 -7.80 0.14
CA ASP A 88 -12.18 -6.64 0.49
C ASP A 88 -10.85 -7.14 1.07
N VAL A 89 -9.73 -6.72 0.46
CA VAL A 89 -8.37 -7.07 0.92
C VAL A 89 -8.14 -6.66 2.37
N LEU A 90 -8.73 -5.55 2.83
CA LEU A 90 -8.56 -5.06 4.20
C LEU A 90 -9.22 -5.96 5.25
N LEU A 91 -10.01 -6.94 4.82
CA LEU A 91 -10.66 -7.95 5.66
C LEU A 91 -10.06 -9.35 5.48
N GLN A 92 -8.94 -9.48 4.75
CA GLN A 92 -8.25 -10.74 4.52
C GLN A 92 -6.92 -10.79 5.29
N ASP A 93 -6.52 -12.01 5.66
CA ASP A 93 -5.16 -12.31 6.12
C ASP A 93 -4.45 -13.13 5.05
N ILE A 94 -3.22 -12.74 4.68
CA ILE A 94 -2.39 -13.41 3.67
C ILE A 94 -2.19 -14.88 4.02
N GLU A 95 -2.05 -15.20 5.31
CA GLU A 95 -1.94 -16.57 5.82
C GLU A 95 -3.11 -17.47 5.41
N ASN A 96 -4.32 -16.89 5.30
CA ASN A 96 -5.54 -17.62 4.97
C ASN A 96 -5.80 -17.70 3.44
N LEU A 97 -4.95 -17.08 2.63
CA LEU A 97 -5.09 -17.11 1.18
C LEU A 97 -4.56 -18.43 0.60
N PRO A 98 -5.04 -18.85 -0.58
CA PRO A 98 -4.57 -20.05 -1.27
C PRO A 98 -3.18 -19.84 -1.92
N VAL A 99 -2.19 -19.53 -1.09
CA VAL A 99 -0.78 -19.30 -1.44
C VAL A 99 0.11 -19.84 -0.33
N LYS A 100 1.20 -20.53 -0.69
CA LYS A 100 1.98 -21.29 0.30
C LYS A 100 3.26 -20.62 0.77
N ASN A 101 3.84 -19.76 -0.06
CA ASN A 101 5.13 -19.11 0.24
C ASN A 101 4.92 -17.64 0.57
N LEU A 102 5.97 -16.99 1.08
CA LEU A 102 6.04 -15.53 1.13
C LEU A 102 5.70 -14.95 -0.24
N VAL A 103 4.79 -13.99 -0.25
CA VAL A 103 4.31 -13.40 -1.50
C VAL A 103 5.04 -12.10 -1.83
N ARG A 104 5.29 -11.86 -3.11
CA ARG A 104 5.46 -10.49 -3.60
C ARG A 104 4.07 -9.91 -3.86
N VAL A 105 3.78 -8.77 -3.24
CA VAL A 105 2.48 -8.11 -3.40
C VAL A 105 2.54 -7.14 -4.57
N ILE A 106 1.53 -7.13 -5.42
CA ILE A 106 1.39 -6.14 -6.50
C ILE A 106 -0.01 -5.54 -6.47
N GLY A 107 -0.18 -4.30 -6.90
CA GLY A 107 -1.52 -3.74 -7.00
C GLY A 107 -1.61 -2.35 -7.60
N ASN A 108 -2.65 -2.15 -8.40
CA ASN A 108 -3.14 -0.83 -8.78
C ASN A 108 -4.21 -0.40 -7.79
N ILE A 109 -3.79 0.26 -6.71
CA ILE A 109 -4.65 0.47 -5.57
C ILE A 109 -5.55 1.70 -5.77
N PRO A 110 -6.86 1.59 -5.49
CA PRO A 110 -7.74 2.75 -5.46
C PRO A 110 -7.23 3.80 -4.48
N TYR A 111 -7.14 5.05 -4.94
CA TYR A 111 -6.42 6.11 -4.24
C TYR A 111 -6.95 6.44 -2.84
N ASN A 112 -8.23 6.16 -2.58
CA ASN A 112 -8.86 6.41 -1.28
C ASN A 112 -8.46 5.39 -0.19
N ILE A 113 -7.89 4.24 -0.56
CA ILE A 113 -7.54 3.16 0.37
C ILE A 113 -6.04 2.83 0.38
N THR A 114 -5.18 3.66 -0.24
CA THR A 114 -3.73 3.42 -0.25
C THR A 114 -3.15 3.34 1.16
N SER A 115 -3.41 4.31 2.04
CA SER A 115 -2.87 4.26 3.41
C SER A 115 -3.36 3.05 4.21
N PRO A 116 -4.67 2.71 4.22
CA PRO A 116 -5.15 1.45 4.79
C PRO A 116 -4.41 0.21 4.27
N ILE A 117 -4.16 0.11 2.96
CA ILE A 117 -3.47 -1.05 2.39
C ILE A 117 -2.01 -1.14 2.83
N ILE A 118 -1.31 0.00 2.91
CA ILE A 118 0.07 -0.03 3.43
C ILE A 118 0.10 -0.41 4.91
N PHE A 119 -0.86 0.03 5.73
CA PHE A 119 -0.96 -0.41 7.13
C PHE A 119 -1.31 -1.89 7.24
N TRP A 120 -2.20 -2.39 6.38
CA TRP A 120 -2.51 -3.81 6.25
C TRP A 120 -1.27 -4.64 5.88
N LEU A 121 -0.41 -4.15 4.97
CA LEU A 121 0.88 -4.78 4.68
C LEU A 121 1.80 -4.81 5.90
N ILE A 122 1.88 -3.72 6.66
CA ILE A 122 2.71 -3.64 7.87
C ILE A 122 2.22 -4.63 8.95
N GLU A 123 0.91 -4.81 9.07
CA GLU A 123 0.32 -5.78 10.01
C GLU A 123 0.64 -7.25 9.64
N GLN A 124 1.07 -7.50 8.41
CA GLN A 124 1.30 -8.84 7.88
C GLN A 124 2.72 -9.02 7.32
N LEU A 125 3.69 -8.29 7.89
CA LEU A 125 5.10 -8.28 7.46
C LEU A 125 5.69 -9.67 7.30
N HIS A 126 5.29 -10.65 8.12
CA HIS A 126 5.83 -12.00 8.04
C HIS A 126 5.35 -12.82 6.83
N PHE A 127 4.38 -12.34 6.05
CA PHE A 127 3.76 -13.12 4.97
C PHE A 127 4.09 -12.66 3.55
N TRP A 128 4.79 -11.53 3.40
CA TRP A 128 5.22 -11.02 2.09
C TRP A 128 6.71 -10.71 2.06
N ASP A 129 7.33 -10.52 0.89
CA ASP A 129 8.77 -10.20 0.74
C ASP A 129 9.00 -8.74 0.35
N ASP A 130 8.50 -8.37 -0.83
CA ASP A 130 8.41 -6.99 -1.31
C ASP A 130 7.02 -6.69 -1.89
N ALA A 131 6.71 -5.40 -2.04
CA ALA A 131 5.43 -4.97 -2.58
C ALA A 131 5.60 -3.87 -3.64
N PHE A 132 4.98 -4.02 -4.81
CA PHE A 132 4.95 -3.02 -5.87
C PHE A 132 3.55 -2.42 -5.97
N ILE A 133 3.40 -1.24 -5.40
CA ILE A 133 2.10 -0.59 -5.25
C ILE A 133 2.06 0.66 -6.10
N MET A 134 1.06 0.73 -6.98
CA MET A 134 0.74 1.96 -7.69
C MET A 134 -0.22 2.82 -6.87
N MET A 135 0.11 4.10 -6.75
CA MET A 135 -0.67 5.09 -5.99
C MET A 135 -0.56 6.48 -6.63
N GLN A 136 -1.31 7.46 -6.12
CA GLN A 136 -1.14 8.86 -6.56
C GLN A 136 0.27 9.36 -6.23
N LYS A 137 0.83 10.17 -7.13
CA LYS A 137 2.17 10.75 -6.95
C LYS A 137 2.30 11.54 -5.64
N GLU A 138 1.31 12.36 -5.30
CA GLU A 138 1.32 13.14 -4.04
C GLU A 138 1.31 12.21 -2.80
N VAL A 139 0.62 11.07 -2.87
CA VAL A 139 0.62 10.09 -1.77
C VAL A 139 1.98 9.42 -1.64
N ALA A 140 2.64 9.10 -2.76
CA ALA A 140 4.00 8.59 -2.75
C ALA A 140 5.00 9.62 -2.18
N GLU A 141 4.89 10.90 -2.54
CA GLU A 141 5.75 11.97 -2.02
C GLU A 141 5.59 12.16 -0.51
N ARG A 142 4.41 11.88 0.04
CA ARG A 142 4.18 11.93 1.50
C ARG A 142 4.93 10.85 2.28
N LEU A 143 5.23 9.71 1.66
CA LEU A 143 5.97 8.63 2.32
C LEU A 143 7.42 9.03 2.62
N SER A 144 8.01 9.90 1.79
CA SER A 144 9.35 10.46 1.96
C SER A 144 9.33 11.91 2.46
N ALA A 145 8.22 12.34 3.08
CA ALA A 145 8.10 13.71 3.56
C ALA A 145 9.13 14.02 4.64
N VAL A 146 9.71 15.22 4.58
CA VAL A 146 10.67 15.69 5.59
C VAL A 146 9.95 16.18 6.83
N VAL A 147 10.53 15.94 8.01
CA VAL A 147 10.04 16.45 9.29
C VAL A 147 9.78 17.96 9.22
N GLY A 148 8.68 18.39 9.81
CA GLY A 148 8.23 19.79 9.84
C GLY A 148 7.49 20.26 8.59
N THR A 149 7.37 19.42 7.55
CA THR A 149 6.63 19.78 6.33
C THR A 149 5.14 19.45 6.43
N LYS A 150 4.32 20.13 5.61
CA LYS A 150 2.87 19.86 5.51
C LYS A 150 2.55 18.42 5.07
N ALA A 151 3.44 17.80 4.30
CA ALA A 151 3.28 16.42 3.83
C ALA A 151 3.52 15.38 4.94
N TYR A 152 4.34 15.72 5.94
CA TYR A 152 4.75 14.83 7.03
C TYR A 152 3.61 14.54 8.01
N GLY A 153 3.28 13.26 8.20
CA GLY A 153 2.18 12.86 9.08
C GLY A 153 2.22 11.40 9.51
N ARG A 154 1.12 10.91 10.09
CA ARG A 154 0.97 9.51 10.52
C ARG A 154 1.42 8.51 9.46
N PHE A 155 1.03 8.74 8.20
CA PHE A 155 1.37 7.84 7.11
C PHE A 155 2.90 7.75 6.92
N THR A 156 3.60 8.88 6.90
CA THR A 156 5.06 8.96 6.83
C THR A 156 5.72 8.23 8.01
N VAL A 157 5.28 8.54 9.23
CA VAL A 157 5.88 8.02 10.47
C VAL A 157 5.70 6.52 10.59
N VAL A 158 4.47 6.03 10.44
CA VAL A 158 4.17 4.60 10.59
C VAL A 158 4.84 3.81 9.49
N THR A 159 4.74 4.23 8.23
CA THR A 159 5.38 3.50 7.13
C THR A 159 6.90 3.52 7.24
N GLY A 160 7.50 4.67 7.55
CA GLY A 160 8.96 4.81 7.66
C GLY A 160 9.57 4.07 8.85
N ALA A 161 8.78 3.69 9.86
CA ALA A 161 9.26 2.89 10.98
C ALA A 161 9.50 1.41 10.61
N TYR A 162 8.76 0.89 9.62
CA TYR A 162 8.75 -0.54 9.26
C TYR A 162 9.32 -0.82 7.86
N LEU A 163 9.12 0.09 6.91
CA LEU A 163 9.37 -0.17 5.50
C LEU A 163 10.48 0.72 4.95
N ASN A 164 11.24 0.16 4.02
CA ASN A 164 12.01 0.91 3.04
C ASN A 164 11.12 1.16 1.81
N MET A 165 11.31 2.31 1.17
CA MET A 165 10.56 2.70 -0.02
C MET A 165 11.53 3.06 -1.15
N GLU A 166 11.21 2.62 -2.34
CA GLU A 166 11.93 2.93 -3.57
C GLU A 166 10.93 3.50 -4.58
N TYR A 167 11.17 4.73 -5.05
CA TYR A 167 10.34 5.36 -6.07
C TYR A 167 10.76 4.87 -7.45
N CYS A 168 10.01 3.94 -8.04
CA CYS A 168 10.41 3.31 -9.29
C CYS A 168 10.25 4.28 -10.48
N PHE A 169 9.04 4.81 -10.69
CA PHE A 169 8.76 5.81 -11.73
C PHE A 169 7.37 6.43 -11.61
N THR A 170 7.21 7.61 -12.22
CA THR A 170 5.92 8.31 -12.38
C THR A 170 5.16 7.81 -13.62
N ILE A 171 3.83 7.81 -13.54
CA ILE A 171 2.91 7.38 -14.59
C ILE A 171 1.92 8.51 -14.90
N PRO A 172 1.85 8.99 -16.15
CA PRO A 172 0.92 10.06 -16.52
C PRO A 172 -0.53 9.55 -16.55
N PRO A 173 -1.54 10.41 -16.35
CA PRO A 173 -2.94 10.02 -16.28
C PRO A 173 -3.51 9.44 -17.60
N ASP A 174 -2.93 9.79 -18.75
CA ASP A 174 -3.43 9.42 -20.08
C ASP A 174 -3.42 7.91 -20.40
N VAL A 175 -2.70 7.12 -19.61
CA VAL A 175 -2.60 5.65 -19.76
C VAL A 175 -3.69 4.88 -19.02
N PHE A 176 -4.59 5.59 -18.34
CA PHE A 176 -5.68 5.03 -17.55
C PHE A 176 -7.05 5.30 -18.17
N ILE A 177 -7.98 4.39 -17.92
CA ILE A 177 -9.39 4.56 -18.27
C ILE A 177 -10.27 4.09 -17.09
N PRO A 178 -11.08 4.97 -16.49
CA PRO A 178 -11.15 6.41 -16.74
C PRO A 178 -9.84 7.12 -16.40
N LYS A 179 -9.61 8.28 -17.03
CA LYS A 179 -8.42 9.11 -16.81
C LYS A 179 -8.49 9.77 -15.41
N PRO A 180 -7.53 9.52 -14.49
CA PRO A 180 -7.45 10.24 -13.24
C PRO A 180 -7.01 11.69 -13.47
N LYS A 181 -7.22 12.55 -12.46
CA LYS A 181 -6.88 13.98 -12.55
C LYS A 181 -5.42 14.30 -12.23
N VAL A 182 -4.68 13.32 -11.72
CA VAL A 182 -3.33 13.48 -11.19
C VAL A 182 -2.44 12.35 -11.68
N ASP A 183 -1.14 12.57 -11.63
CA ASP A 183 -0.14 11.54 -11.89
C ASP A 183 -0.19 10.43 -10.84
N SER A 184 0.19 9.24 -11.27
CA SER A 184 0.46 8.09 -10.39
C SER A 184 1.96 7.80 -10.28
N ALA A 185 2.33 6.94 -9.35
CA ALA A 185 3.69 6.44 -9.18
C ALA A 185 3.66 4.96 -8.80
N ILE A 186 4.64 4.18 -9.26
CA ILE A 186 4.91 2.83 -8.75
C ILE A 186 5.97 2.97 -7.66
N ILE A 187 5.65 2.47 -6.47
CA ILE A 187 6.57 2.42 -5.33
C ILE A 187 6.82 0.96 -4.99
N ARG A 188 8.10 0.62 -4.84
CA ARG A 188 8.51 -0.66 -4.26
C ARG A 188 8.72 -0.48 -2.77
N PHE A 189 8.09 -1.35 -1.98
CA PHE A 189 8.30 -1.46 -0.55
C PHE A 189 9.07 -2.73 -0.24
N THR A 190 10.03 -2.62 0.66
CA THR A 190 10.71 -3.76 1.28
C THR A 190 10.70 -3.57 2.78
N LYS A 191 10.84 -4.66 3.53
CA LYS A 191 10.96 -4.58 4.99
C LYS A 191 12.31 -3.98 5.36
N LYS A 192 12.36 -3.28 6.48
CA LYS A 192 13.64 -2.96 7.11
C LYS A 192 14.25 -4.22 7.69
N GLU A 193 15.54 -4.42 7.45
CA GLU A 193 16.31 -5.50 8.09
C GLU A 193 16.33 -5.31 9.61
N ASN A 194 16.48 -4.06 10.05
CA ASN A 194 16.38 -3.64 11.45
C ASN A 194 15.25 -2.61 11.56
N PRO A 195 14.00 -3.03 11.83
CA PRO A 195 12.90 -2.08 12.02
C PRO A 195 13.16 -1.22 13.25
N LEU A 196 12.70 0.04 13.23
CA LEU A 196 12.92 0.95 14.36
C LEU A 196 12.11 0.52 15.59
N ILE A 197 11.08 -0.30 15.38
CA ILE A 197 10.15 -0.73 16.41
C ILE A 197 9.77 -2.20 16.19
N SER A 198 9.59 -2.94 17.28
CA SER A 198 9.15 -4.34 17.21
C SER A 198 7.68 -4.47 16.83
N ASP A 199 7.33 -5.60 16.21
CA ASP A 199 5.96 -5.91 15.80
C ASP A 199 5.00 -5.97 16.99
N GLU A 200 5.47 -6.44 18.15
CA GLU A 200 4.70 -6.45 19.42
C GLU A 200 4.19 -5.06 19.83
N LYS A 201 4.94 -4.01 19.49
CA LYS A 201 4.58 -2.62 19.82
C LYS A 201 3.77 -1.92 18.74
N TYR A 202 3.55 -2.55 17.57
CA TYR A 202 2.86 -1.94 16.43
C TYR A 202 1.52 -1.32 16.80
N MET A 203 0.66 -2.07 17.50
CA MET A 203 -0.69 -1.59 17.85
C MET A 203 -0.66 -0.35 18.74
N ARG A 204 0.27 -0.30 19.71
CA ARG A 204 0.45 0.87 20.58
C ARG A 204 1.00 2.05 19.79
N PHE A 205 2.02 1.81 18.98
CA PHE A 205 2.67 2.81 18.13
C PHE A 205 1.70 3.45 17.14
N ASN A 206 0.99 2.65 16.35
CA ASN A 206 0.05 3.15 15.35
C ASN A 206 -1.07 3.99 16.01
N LYS A 207 -1.60 3.55 17.16
CA LYS A 207 -2.57 4.33 17.94
C LYS A 207 -1.97 5.63 18.50
N LEU A 208 -0.74 5.60 19.00
CA LEU A 208 -0.05 6.78 19.54
C LEU A 208 0.18 7.82 18.46
N VAL A 209 0.75 7.42 17.33
CA VAL A 209 1.00 8.30 16.19
C VAL A 209 -0.33 8.85 15.65
N SER A 210 -1.38 8.02 15.59
CA SER A 210 -2.72 8.48 15.21
C SER A 210 -3.28 9.52 16.18
N ALA A 211 -3.13 9.32 17.49
CA ALA A 211 -3.55 10.30 18.50
C ALA A 211 -2.77 11.60 18.37
N ALA A 212 -1.45 11.54 18.21
CA ALA A 212 -0.58 12.69 18.00
C ALA A 212 -1.02 13.54 16.79
N PHE A 213 -1.30 12.91 15.64
CA PHE A 213 -1.72 13.61 14.43
C PHE A 213 -3.22 13.93 14.33
N SER A 214 -4.04 13.59 15.33
CA SER A 214 -5.49 13.84 15.36
C SER A 214 -5.84 15.33 15.24
N GLN A 215 -4.99 16.21 15.80
CA GLN A 215 -5.12 17.67 15.70
C GLN A 215 -3.75 18.28 15.37
N ARG A 216 -3.36 18.27 14.09
CA ARG A 216 -2.01 18.68 13.62
C ARG A 216 -1.52 20.05 14.13
N ARG A 217 -2.44 20.99 14.37
CA ARG A 217 -2.12 22.34 14.86
C ARG A 217 -1.92 22.44 16.38
N LYS A 218 -2.21 21.38 17.14
CA LYS A 218 -2.06 21.33 18.60
C LYS A 218 -0.75 20.67 18.99
N MET A 219 -0.24 21.06 20.16
CA MET A 219 0.96 20.49 20.76
C MET A 219 0.69 19.08 21.30
N LEU A 220 1.73 18.26 21.40
CA LEU A 220 1.67 16.86 21.87
C LEU A 220 0.99 16.72 23.23
N ARG A 221 1.25 17.63 24.18
CA ARG A 221 0.59 17.64 25.50
C ARG A 221 -0.95 17.68 25.43
N ASN A 222 -1.52 18.18 24.33
CA ASN A 222 -2.98 18.22 24.15
C ASN A 222 -3.48 16.96 23.44
N THR A 223 -2.76 16.48 22.44
CA THR A 223 -3.19 15.34 21.59
C THR A 223 -2.89 13.99 22.23
N LEU A 224 -1.87 13.92 23.09
CA LEU A 224 -1.47 12.72 23.83
C LEU A 224 -1.87 12.80 25.32
N LYS A 225 -2.81 13.69 25.66
CA LYS A 225 -3.34 13.76 27.03
C LYS A 225 -3.98 12.41 27.39
N GLY A 226 -3.59 11.84 28.52
CA GLY A 226 -4.09 10.54 29.00
C GLY A 226 -3.35 9.31 28.46
N TRP A 227 -2.31 9.51 27.64
CA TRP A 227 -1.37 8.45 27.32
C TRP A 227 -0.39 8.25 28.48
N ASP A 228 -0.12 6.98 28.81
CA ASP A 228 0.85 6.60 29.83
C ASP A 228 2.28 6.72 29.27
N ILE A 229 2.86 7.91 29.44
CA ILE A 229 4.21 8.27 28.98
C ILE A 229 4.93 8.93 30.17
N HIS A 230 6.10 8.42 30.54
CA HIS A 230 6.85 8.90 31.70
C HIS A 230 7.16 10.40 31.61
N PRO A 231 7.00 11.20 32.68
CA PRO A 231 7.24 12.66 32.67
C PRO A 231 8.63 13.06 32.13
N ASP A 232 9.68 12.35 32.52
CA ASP A 232 11.05 12.61 32.05
C ASP A 232 11.16 12.50 30.52
N LEU A 233 10.46 11.53 29.92
CA LEU A 233 10.42 11.37 28.46
C LEU A 233 9.60 12.49 27.79
N GLN A 234 8.52 12.94 28.44
CA GLN A 234 7.75 14.09 27.93
C GLN A 234 8.58 15.38 27.91
N GLU A 235 9.46 15.56 28.91
CA GLU A 235 10.41 16.66 28.98
C GLU A 235 11.50 16.52 27.91
N GLN A 236 12.12 15.34 27.80
CA GLN A 236 13.15 15.03 26.79
C GLN A 236 12.67 15.28 25.35
N ILE A 237 11.45 14.83 25.02
CA ILE A 237 10.84 15.01 23.69
C ILE A 237 10.27 16.43 23.50
N ASN A 238 10.10 17.17 24.59
CA ASN A 238 9.43 18.47 24.67
C ASN A 238 7.99 18.43 24.11
N PHE A 239 7.04 18.06 24.97
CA PHE A 239 5.61 17.95 24.62
C PHE A 239 4.91 19.29 24.27
N ASN A 240 5.64 20.40 24.26
CA ASN A 240 5.18 21.67 23.69
C ASN A 240 5.38 21.74 22.16
N ARG A 241 6.06 20.76 21.57
CA ARG A 241 6.17 20.59 20.12
C ARG A 241 4.88 20.09 19.51
N ARG A 242 4.75 20.32 18.20
CA ARG A 242 3.70 19.73 17.36
C ARG A 242 4.16 18.39 16.82
N PRO A 243 3.23 17.44 16.56
CA PRO A 243 3.58 16.10 16.09
C PRO A 243 4.39 16.11 14.78
N GLU A 244 4.13 17.07 13.89
CA GLU A 244 4.85 17.16 12.61
C GLU A 244 6.34 17.52 12.75
N THR A 245 6.77 17.97 13.93
CA THR A 245 8.17 18.33 14.20
C THR A 245 8.99 17.18 14.77
N LEU A 246 8.36 16.04 15.11
CA LEU A 246 9.04 14.87 15.66
C LEU A 246 9.58 13.98 14.54
N THR A 247 10.79 13.47 14.73
CA THR A 247 11.39 12.39 13.93
C THR A 247 10.67 11.06 14.18
N ILE A 248 10.90 10.08 13.32
CA ILE A 248 10.30 8.73 13.47
C ILE A 248 10.86 8.06 14.72
N GLU A 249 12.15 8.22 14.96
CA GLU A 249 12.88 7.72 16.13
C GLU A 249 12.31 8.31 17.43
N GLU A 250 12.04 9.62 17.47
CA GLU A 250 11.36 10.23 18.61
C GLU A 250 9.99 9.61 18.86
N PHE A 251 9.19 9.35 17.81
CA PHE A 251 7.90 8.66 17.98
C PHE A 251 8.06 7.23 18.51
N VAL A 252 9.08 6.51 18.06
CA VAL A 252 9.37 5.14 18.50
C VAL A 252 9.72 5.10 19.99
N THR A 253 10.44 6.10 20.52
CA THR A 253 10.75 6.14 21.95
C THR A 253 9.53 6.28 22.86
N LEU A 254 8.38 6.73 22.33
CA LEU A 254 7.16 6.97 23.11
C LEU A 254 6.35 5.70 23.43
N VAL A 255 6.80 4.52 22.99
CA VAL A 255 6.08 3.24 23.13
C VAL A 255 6.92 2.08 23.64
#